data_AF-A0A1J5BD68-F1
#
_entry.id   AF-A0A1J5BD68-F1
#
_cell.length_a   1.000
_cell.length_b   1.000
_cell.length_c   1.000
_cell.angle_alpha   90.00
_cell.angle_beta   90.00
_cell.angle_gamma   90.00
#
_symmetry.space_group_name_H-M   'P 1'
#
loop_
_entity.id
_entity.type
_entity.pdbx_description
1 polymer ?
#
loop_
_entity_poly.entity_id
_entity_poly.type
_entity_poly.pdbx_seq_one_letter_code
_entity_poly.pdbx_strand_id
1 'polypeptide(L)'
;MTGTLNGDPARGKAVAMNKGRGNCWACHALPGDPQAGTAGPSLLAFKARNYTDARVYEQVFDARVVNPVSAMPPFGTFGLLSEQELRDVVAFLQSIE
;
A
#
# COMPACT_ATOMS: atom_id res chain seq x y z
N MET A 1 1.71 0.86 -18.53
CA MET A 1 0.78 1.71 -17.75
C MET A 1 -0.30 0.78 -17.23
N THR A 2 -0.21 0.33 -15.98
CA THR A 2 -1.04 -0.77 -15.45
C THR A 2 -1.68 -0.32 -14.13
N GLY A 3 -2.93 0.15 -14.21
CA GLY A 3 -3.72 0.73 -13.11
C GLY A 3 -4.37 2.04 -13.55
N THR A 4 -5.59 2.34 -13.10
CA THR A 4 -6.32 3.56 -13.53
C THR A 4 -5.63 4.86 -13.11
N LEU A 5 -4.72 4.76 -12.13
CA LEU A 5 -3.90 5.86 -11.63
C LEU A 5 -2.50 5.98 -12.27
N ASN A 6 -2.20 5.22 -13.33
CA ASN A 6 -0.88 5.17 -13.98
C ASN A 6 0.27 4.69 -13.07
N GLY A 7 -0.03 3.77 -12.15
CA GLY A 7 0.98 3.09 -11.34
C GLY A 7 1.69 1.94 -12.06
N ASP A 8 2.79 1.49 -11.48
CA ASP A 8 3.53 0.28 -11.86
C ASP A 8 3.65 -0.67 -10.66
N PRO A 9 3.10 -1.89 -10.73
CA PRO A 9 3.09 -2.82 -9.60
C PRO A 9 4.49 -3.32 -9.21
N ALA A 10 5.44 -3.38 -10.14
CA ALA A 10 6.80 -3.81 -9.82
C ALA A 10 7.52 -2.74 -8.99
N ARG A 11 7.37 -1.46 -9.37
CA ARG A 11 7.88 -0.34 -8.56
C ARG A 11 7.15 -0.27 -7.22
N GLY A 12 5.83 -0.50 -7.21
CA GLY A 12 5.03 -0.50 -5.98
C GLY A 12 5.47 -1.56 -4.98
N LYS A 13 5.78 -2.77 -5.45
CA LYS A 13 6.37 -3.82 -4.62
C LYS A 13 7.72 -3.38 -4.05
N ALA A 14 8.58 -2.77 -4.85
CA ALA A 14 9.87 -2.28 -4.38
C ALA A 14 9.72 -1.22 -3.27
N VAL A 15 8.76 -0.30 -3.40
CA VAL A 15 8.43 0.70 -2.36
C VAL A 15 7.90 0.03 -1.10
N ALA A 16 6.93 -0.88 -1.25
CA ALA A 16 6.26 -1.56 -0.15
C ALA A 16 7.22 -2.44 0.67
N MET A 17 8.20 -3.06 0.01
CA MET A 17 9.18 -3.95 0.64
C MET A 17 10.41 -3.22 1.20
N ASN A 18 10.57 -1.92 0.91
CA ASN A 18 11.73 -1.15 1.36
C ASN A 18 11.51 -0.60 2.78
N LYS A 19 12.39 -1.01 3.71
CA LYS A 19 12.39 -0.60 5.13
C LYS A 19 12.48 0.91 5.36
N GLY A 20 13.18 1.64 4.49
CA GLY A 20 13.33 3.10 4.57
C GLY A 20 12.29 3.88 3.76
N ARG A 21 11.36 3.19 3.09
CA ARG A 21 10.26 3.80 2.32
C ARG A 21 8.91 3.33 2.87
N GLY A 22 8.21 2.43 2.18
CA GLY A 22 6.87 2.00 2.57
C GLY A 22 6.85 1.09 3.79
N ASN A 23 7.86 0.22 3.95
CA ASN A 23 7.99 -0.75 5.04
C ASN A 23 6.68 -1.49 5.38
N CYS A 24 5.85 -1.77 4.37
CA CYS A 24 4.47 -2.21 4.57
C CYS A 24 4.40 -3.61 5.19
N TRP A 25 5.39 -4.44 4.87
CA TRP A 25 5.55 -5.80 5.38
C TRP A 25 5.74 -5.86 6.91
N ALA A 26 6.28 -4.81 7.53
CA ALA A 26 6.47 -4.76 8.97
C ALA A 26 5.15 -4.78 9.75
N CYS A 27 4.03 -4.46 9.10
CA CYS A 27 2.70 -4.51 9.69
C CYS A 27 1.74 -5.46 8.98
N HIS A 28 1.97 -5.77 7.71
CA HIS A 28 1.03 -6.51 6.86
C HIS A 28 1.68 -7.74 6.22
N ALA A 29 0.93 -8.84 6.14
CA ALA A 29 1.31 -9.96 5.28
C ALA A 29 1.15 -9.59 3.80
N LEU A 30 2.23 -9.79 3.02
CA LEU A 30 2.31 -9.50 1.59
C LEU A 30 2.96 -10.68 0.83
N PRO A 31 2.71 -10.83 -0.49
CA PRO A 31 3.28 -11.94 -1.26
C PRO A 31 4.82 -11.94 -1.30
N GLY A 32 5.40 -13.09 -0.97
CA GLY A 32 6.84 -13.32 -1.02
C GLY A 32 7.63 -12.78 0.18
N ASP A 33 6.95 -12.44 1.28
CA ASP A 33 7.59 -11.97 2.50
C ASP A 33 7.73 -13.11 3.55
N PRO A 34 8.96 -13.42 4.02
CA PRO A 34 9.19 -14.40 5.07
C PRO A 34 8.92 -13.88 6.50
N GLN A 35 8.73 -12.57 6.71
CA GLN A 35 8.58 -11.96 8.05
C GLN A 35 7.38 -11.00 8.13
N ALA A 36 6.22 -11.48 7.68
CA ALA A 36 4.98 -10.72 7.72
C ALA A 36 4.61 -10.24 9.14
N GLY A 37 4.40 -8.93 9.28
CA GLY A 37 3.79 -8.34 10.47
C GLY A 37 2.29 -8.65 10.57
N THR A 38 1.76 -8.54 11.78
CA THR A 38 0.34 -8.80 12.11
C THR A 38 -0.37 -7.61 12.75
N ALA A 39 0.31 -6.46 12.86
CA ALA A 39 -0.27 -5.25 13.43
C ALA A 39 -1.40 -4.67 12.57
N GLY A 40 -1.30 -4.82 11.25
CA GLY A 40 -2.35 -4.52 10.28
C GLY A 40 -3.01 -5.78 9.73
N PRO A 41 -4.14 -5.64 9.01
CA PRO A 41 -4.76 -6.78 8.35
C PRO A 41 -3.84 -7.37 7.28
N SER A 42 -3.90 -8.69 7.07
CA SER A 42 -3.24 -9.33 5.94
C SER A 42 -3.64 -8.64 4.63
N LEU A 43 -2.71 -8.50 3.69
CA LEU A 43 -2.95 -7.95 2.34
C LEU A 43 -2.78 -9.02 1.26
N LEU A 44 -2.72 -10.30 1.63
CA LEU A 44 -2.83 -11.41 0.67
C LEU A 44 -4.24 -11.43 0.05
N ALA A 45 -4.35 -11.85 -1.21
CA ALA A 45 -5.59 -11.80 -1.98
C ALA A 45 -6.29 -10.44 -1.99
N PHE A 46 -5.53 -9.34 -1.93
CA PHE A 46 -6.10 -7.99 -1.82
C PHE A 46 -7.01 -7.65 -3.00
N LYS A 47 -6.68 -8.12 -4.21
CA LYS A 47 -7.48 -7.89 -5.42
C LYS A 47 -8.91 -8.43 -5.29
N ALA A 48 -9.12 -9.51 -4.54
CA ALA A 48 -10.45 -10.08 -4.30
C ALA A 48 -11.37 -9.13 -3.50
N ARG A 49 -10.84 -8.09 -2.84
CA ARG A 49 -11.62 -7.05 -2.17
C ARG A 49 -12.36 -6.13 -3.14
N ASN A 50 -11.94 -6.10 -4.41
CA ASN A 50 -12.55 -5.32 -5.49
C ASN A 50 -12.77 -3.83 -5.11
N TYR A 51 -11.78 -3.24 -4.44
CA TYR A 51 -11.79 -1.81 -4.12
C TYR A 51 -11.38 -0.99 -5.35
N THR A 52 -11.89 0.23 -5.44
CA THR A 52 -11.45 1.19 -6.47
C THR A 52 -10.04 1.69 -6.16
N ASP A 53 -9.26 2.01 -7.20
CA ASP A 53 -7.90 2.54 -7.01
C ASP A 53 -7.91 3.83 -6.16
N ALA A 54 -8.93 4.68 -6.31
CA ALA A 54 -9.09 5.90 -5.51
C ALA A 54 -9.23 5.59 -4.01
N ARG A 55 -10.07 4.60 -3.63
CA ARG A 55 -10.23 4.20 -2.23
C ARG A 55 -8.93 3.66 -1.65
N VAL A 56 -8.20 2.84 -2.41
CA VAL A 56 -6.91 2.29 -1.97
C VAL A 56 -5.88 3.42 -1.85
N TYR A 57 -5.88 4.37 -2.78
CA TYR A 57 -5.01 5.54 -2.74
C TYR A 57 -5.25 6.37 -1.49
N GLU A 58 -6.51 6.70 -1.16
CA GLU A 58 -6.86 7.45 0.06
C GLU A 58 -6.37 6.74 1.32
N GLN A 59 -6.56 5.41 1.39
CA GLN A 59 -6.10 4.60 2.52
C GLN A 59 -4.57 4.65 2.69
N VAL A 60 -3.80 4.61 1.60
CA VAL A 60 -2.32 4.68 1.63
C VAL A 60 -1.86 6.12 1.87
N PHE A 61 -2.56 7.11 1.32
CA PHE A 61 -2.25 8.53 1.47
C PHE A 61 -2.40 8.98 2.93
N ASP A 62 -3.57 8.74 3.53
CA ASP A 62 -3.85 9.03 4.92
C ASP A 62 -4.99 8.17 5.47
N ALA A 63 -4.63 7.04 6.09
CA ALA A 63 -5.56 6.13 6.75
C ALA A 63 -6.41 6.80 7.84
N ARG A 64 -6.00 7.96 8.38
CA ARG A 64 -6.68 8.63 9.49
C ARG A 64 -7.99 9.28 9.07
N VAL A 65 -8.18 9.54 7.79
CA VAL A 65 -9.45 10.02 7.23
C VAL A 65 -10.58 9.02 7.52
N VAL A 66 -10.28 7.73 7.44
CA VAL A 66 -11.24 6.65 7.72
C VAL A 66 -11.21 6.24 9.20
N ASN A 67 -10.02 6.13 9.79
CA ASN A 67 -9.83 5.78 11.19
C ASN A 67 -8.86 6.75 11.88
N PRO A 68 -9.35 7.78 12.61
CA PRO A 68 -8.51 8.83 13.20
C PRO A 68 -7.39 8.35 14.14
N VAL A 69 -7.51 7.14 14.70
CA VAL A 69 -6.51 6.52 15.58
C VAL A 69 -5.67 5.44 14.90
N SER A 70 -5.67 5.40 13.56
CA SER A 70 -4.88 4.46 12.78
C SER A 70 -3.39 4.57 13.11
N ALA A 71 -2.75 3.41 13.35
CA ALA A 71 -1.30 3.31 13.49
C ALA A 71 -0.57 3.29 12.14
N MET A 72 -1.29 3.12 11.02
CA MET A 72 -0.70 3.18 9.69
C MET A 72 -0.21 4.60 9.41
N PRO A 73 1.08 4.81 9.03
CA PRO A 73 1.61 6.13 8.76
C PRO A 73 0.83 6.84 7.63
N PRO A 74 0.53 8.14 7.76
CA PRO A 74 -0.10 8.91 6.71
C PRO A 74 0.93 9.31 5.64
N PHE A 75 1.30 8.35 4.78
CA PHE A 75 2.45 8.45 3.88
C PHE A 75 2.40 9.67 2.95
N GLY A 76 1.23 10.02 2.44
CA GLY A 76 1.04 11.17 1.57
C GLY A 76 1.07 12.49 2.34
N THR A 77 0.31 12.59 3.43
CA THR A 77 0.23 13.81 4.26
C THR A 77 1.58 14.22 4.81
N PHE A 78 2.44 13.27 5.19
CA PHE A 78 3.78 13.55 5.70
C PHE A 78 4.86 13.58 4.61
N GLY A 79 4.50 13.40 3.34
CA GLY A 79 5.45 13.40 2.23
C GLY A 79 6.48 12.27 2.29
N LEU A 80 6.15 11.17 2.98
CA LEU A 80 7.04 10.00 3.11
C LEU A 80 7.20 9.29 1.76
N LEU A 81 6.12 9.25 0.98
CA LEU A 81 6.08 8.74 -0.39
C LEU A 81 5.65 9.86 -1.34
N SER A 82 6.28 9.91 -2.52
CA SER A 82 5.87 10.78 -3.61
C SER A 82 4.53 10.34 -4.21
N GLU A 83 3.87 11.22 -4.98
CA GLU A 83 2.62 10.85 -5.66
C GLU A 83 2.78 9.61 -6.56
N GLN A 84 3.90 9.49 -7.26
CA GLN A 84 4.13 8.34 -8.14
C GLN A 84 4.35 7.05 -7.34
N GLU A 85 5.08 7.11 -6.23
CA GLU A 85 5.26 5.93 -5.36
C GLU A 85 3.93 5.48 -4.75
N LEU A 86 3.05 6.41 -4.37
CA LEU A 86 1.71 6.08 -3.89
C LEU A 86 0.89 5.36 -4.97
N ARG A 87 0.91 5.89 -6.21
CA ARG A 87 0.23 5.25 -7.37
C ARG A 87 0.80 3.86 -7.66
N ASP A 88 2.11 3.71 -7.59
CA ASP A 88 2.80 2.44 -7.80
C ASP A 88 2.41 1.42 -6.70
N VAL A 89 2.38 1.83 -5.42
CA VAL A 89 1.93 0.97 -4.31
C VAL A 89 0.47 0.54 -4.51
N VAL A 90 -0.43 1.44 -4.92
CA VAL A 90 -1.82 1.09 -5.25
C VAL A 90 -1.87 0.03 -6.34
N ALA A 91 -1.13 0.22 -7.44
CA ALA A 91 -1.06 -0.76 -8.52
C ALA A 91 -0.54 -2.13 -8.04
N PHE A 92 0.45 -2.13 -7.14
CA PHE A 92 0.94 -3.36 -6.53
C PHE A 92 -0.15 -4.05 -5.71
N LEU A 93 -0.82 -3.34 -4.78
CA LEU A 93 -1.88 -3.92 -3.96
C LEU A 93 -3.01 -4.52 -4.80
N GLN A 94 -3.41 -3.83 -5.87
CA GLN A 94 -4.46 -4.28 -6.79
C GLN A 94 -4.05 -5.47 -7.67
N SER A 95 -2.75 -5.83 -7.68
CA SER A 95 -2.22 -7.00 -8.38
C SER A 95 -2.08 -8.25 -7.50
N ILE A 96 -2.33 -8.15 -6.19
CA ILE A 96 -2.17 -9.27 -5.25
C ILE A 96 -3.38 -10.20 -5.34
N GLU A 97 -3.18 -11.37 -5.93
CA GLU A 97 -4.13 -12.49 -5.99
C GLU A 97 -4.25 -13.28 -4.69
#